data_AF-A0A1X1QEP7-F1
#
_entry.id   AF-A0A1X1QEP7-F1
#
_cell.length_a   1.000
_cell.length_b   1.000
_cell.length_c   1.000
_cell.angle_alpha   90.00
_cell.angle_beta   90.00
_cell.angle_gamma   90.00
#
_symmetry.space_group_name_H-M   'P 1'
#
loop_
_entity.id
_entity.type
_entity.pdbx_description
1 polymer ?
#
loop_
_entity_poly.entity_id
_entity_poly.type
_entity_poly.pdbx_seq_one_letter_code
_entity_poly.pdbx_strand_id
1 'polypeptide(L)'
;MRTQHKFTQYIRNPQSAPAPDDIEERRMNMYRDLLFANLSNMLGDNFPVLKKILCEESWIELIRDFFSRHHSNSPYFSEMSQEFIAFCQSERCDSPESKNDFPFLVELAHYEWTELVTAIAEDDDISQVAIADPLNQTLTLASTAMPLGYTYPVHKISPDFLPTEEPEQPTFLVVYRDTKDQVGFLETNPTSHQLLLLFTENTGNKAIKTINLLKDIAKQMNHPNPDTVIQGGLEIIKDFIKRGILVHRVN
;
A
#
# COMPACT_ATOMS: atom_id res chain seq x y z
N MET A 1 16.39 22.68 -23.24
CA MET A 1 16.99 21.94 -22.10
C MET A 1 17.21 22.85 -20.89
N ARG A 2 18.11 23.87 -20.90
CA ARG A 2 18.35 24.77 -19.74
C ARG A 2 17.13 25.60 -19.29
N THR A 3 16.34 26.12 -20.22
CA THR A 3 15.14 26.94 -19.92
C THR A 3 14.03 26.11 -19.29
N GLN A 4 13.83 24.86 -19.77
CA GLN A 4 12.81 23.95 -19.25
C GLN A 4 13.14 23.46 -17.83
N HIS A 5 14.43 23.24 -17.53
CA HIS A 5 14.87 22.87 -16.18
C HIS A 5 14.74 24.04 -15.19
N LYS A 6 15.15 25.25 -15.58
CA LYS A 6 14.93 26.47 -14.78
C LYS A 6 13.44 26.74 -14.54
N PHE A 7 12.61 26.49 -15.55
CA PHE A 7 11.16 26.61 -15.47
C PHE A 7 10.54 25.62 -14.47
N THR A 8 10.91 24.33 -14.53
CA THR A 8 10.42 23.32 -13.58
C THR A 8 10.88 23.60 -12.14
N GLN A 9 12.12 24.06 -11.94
CA GLN A 9 12.63 24.44 -10.62
C GLN A 9 11.88 25.65 -10.04
N TYR A 10 11.62 26.69 -10.85
CA TYR A 10 10.88 27.87 -10.42
C TYR A 10 9.41 27.56 -10.08
N ILE A 11 8.78 26.65 -10.84
CA ILE A 11 7.42 26.17 -10.53
C ILE A 11 7.39 25.45 -9.18
N ARG A 12 8.35 24.55 -8.92
CA ARG A 12 8.36 23.72 -7.69
C ARG A 12 8.77 24.50 -6.45
N ASN A 13 9.77 25.37 -6.57
CA ASN A 13 10.25 26.18 -5.44
C ASN A 13 10.60 27.62 -5.88
N PRO A 14 9.60 28.51 -5.94
CA PRO A 14 9.77 29.88 -6.43
C PRO A 14 10.61 30.76 -5.49
N GLN A 15 10.77 30.38 -4.22
CA GLN A 15 11.57 31.14 -3.26
C GLN A 15 13.07 30.86 -3.39
N SER A 16 13.46 29.70 -3.92
CA SER A 16 14.87 29.29 -4.04
C SER A 16 15.41 29.27 -5.48
N ALA A 17 14.54 29.40 -6.49
CA ALA A 17 14.91 29.36 -7.91
C ALA A 17 14.73 30.72 -8.61
N PRO A 18 15.61 31.09 -9.55
CA PRO A 18 15.49 32.33 -10.32
C PRO A 18 14.36 32.25 -11.35
N ALA A 19 13.55 33.31 -11.44
CA ALA A 19 12.52 33.45 -12.46
C ALA A 19 13.15 33.43 -13.87
N PRO A 20 12.59 32.67 -14.83
CA PRO A 20 13.00 32.73 -16.22
C PRO A 20 12.75 34.12 -16.82
N ASP A 21 13.74 34.69 -17.52
CA ASP A 21 13.68 36.05 -18.08
C ASP A 21 12.61 36.21 -19.20
N ASP A 22 12.19 35.11 -19.82
CA ASP A 22 11.33 35.09 -21.03
C ASP A 22 9.83 34.85 -20.75
N ILE A 23 9.39 34.77 -19.48
CA ILE A 23 7.99 34.43 -19.14
C ILE A 23 7.41 35.44 -18.16
N GLU A 24 6.23 35.98 -18.48
CA GLU A 24 5.48 36.86 -17.58
C GLU A 24 5.18 36.18 -16.23
N GLU A 25 5.64 36.79 -15.14
CA GLU A 25 5.48 36.30 -13.75
C GLU A 25 4.03 35.91 -13.42
N ARG A 26 3.06 36.69 -13.89
CA ARG A 26 1.64 36.39 -13.72
C ARG A 26 1.23 35.05 -14.32
N ARG A 27 1.71 34.70 -15.53
CA ARG A 27 1.40 33.42 -16.18
C ARG A 27 2.06 32.26 -15.46
N MET A 28 3.27 32.46 -14.92
CA MET A 28 3.97 31.45 -14.14
C MET A 28 3.26 31.12 -12.83
N ASN A 29 2.80 32.15 -12.11
CA ASN A 29 2.03 31.96 -10.88
C ASN A 29 0.73 31.20 -11.16
N MET A 30 -0.03 31.60 -12.19
CA MET A 30 -1.25 30.87 -12.59
C MET A 30 -0.98 29.39 -12.92
N TYR A 31 0.10 29.10 -13.65
CA TYR A 31 0.43 27.73 -14.03
C TYR A 31 0.88 26.89 -12.83
N ARG A 32 1.67 27.46 -11.93
CA ARG A 32 2.08 26.80 -10.68
C ARG A 32 0.88 26.48 -9.81
N ASP A 33 0.00 27.45 -9.60
CA ASP A 33 -1.16 27.29 -8.74
C ASP A 33 -2.11 26.22 -9.31
N LEU A 34 -2.26 26.16 -10.65
CA LEU A 34 -3.00 25.10 -11.33
C LEU A 34 -2.39 23.72 -11.12
N LEU A 35 -1.07 23.57 -11.30
CA LEU A 35 -0.39 22.29 -11.10
C LEU A 35 -0.48 21.81 -9.64
N PHE A 36 -0.26 22.73 -8.69
CA PHE A 36 -0.38 22.44 -7.27
C PHE A 36 -1.81 22.00 -6.92
N ALA A 37 -2.83 22.74 -7.38
CA ALA A 37 -4.23 22.40 -7.13
C ALA A 37 -4.59 21.03 -7.71
N ASN A 38 -4.17 20.74 -8.95
CA ASN A 38 -4.40 19.43 -9.57
C ASN A 38 -3.72 18.29 -8.78
N LEU A 39 -2.48 18.49 -8.35
CA LEU A 39 -1.75 17.51 -7.55
C LEU A 39 -2.41 17.28 -6.19
N SER A 40 -2.77 18.35 -5.49
CA SER A 40 -3.40 18.28 -4.17
C SER A 40 -4.77 17.61 -4.22
N ASN A 41 -5.55 17.86 -5.27
CA ASN A 41 -6.83 17.19 -5.48
C ASN A 41 -6.64 15.70 -5.75
N MET A 42 -5.76 15.35 -6.70
CA MET A 42 -5.50 13.95 -7.04
C MET A 42 -4.98 13.14 -5.85
N LEU A 43 -3.99 13.66 -5.11
CA LEU A 43 -3.52 12.98 -3.90
C LEU A 43 -4.62 12.94 -2.84
N GLY A 44 -5.46 13.96 -2.75
CA GLY A 44 -6.57 13.99 -1.81
C GLY A 44 -7.63 12.94 -2.09
N ASP A 45 -7.86 12.63 -3.37
CA ASP A 45 -8.78 11.59 -3.81
C ASP A 45 -8.20 10.19 -3.57
N ASN A 46 -6.87 10.02 -3.65
CA ASN A 46 -6.19 8.75 -3.39
C ASN A 46 -5.90 8.49 -1.90
N PHE A 47 -5.89 9.52 -1.07
CA PHE A 47 -5.63 9.44 0.38
C PHE A 47 -6.74 10.15 1.20
N PRO A 48 -8.02 9.77 1.02
CA PRO A 48 -9.16 10.47 1.59
C PRO A 48 -9.16 10.52 3.13
N VAL A 49 -8.78 9.44 3.81
CA VAL A 49 -8.69 9.37 5.28
C VAL A 49 -7.53 10.24 5.76
N LEU A 50 -6.34 10.12 5.15
CA LEU A 50 -5.20 10.94 5.50
C LEU A 50 -5.51 12.45 5.37
N LYS A 51 -6.12 12.87 4.25
CA LYS A 51 -6.57 14.25 4.04
C LYS A 51 -7.59 14.69 5.09
N LYS A 52 -8.50 13.80 5.48
CA LYS A 52 -9.53 14.10 6.49
C LYS A 52 -8.95 14.34 7.87
N ILE A 53 -7.94 13.57 8.29
CA ILE A 53 -7.35 13.67 9.63
C ILE A 53 -6.33 14.82 9.75
N LEU A 54 -5.64 15.18 8.66
CA LEU A 54 -4.65 16.26 8.66
C LEU A 54 -5.27 17.66 8.64
N CYS A 55 -6.60 17.79 8.49
CA CYS A 55 -7.29 19.05 8.19
C CYS A 55 -6.76 19.74 6.92
N GLU A 56 -7.44 20.79 6.45
CA GLU A 56 -7.10 21.40 5.16
C GLU A 56 -5.72 22.10 5.18
N GLU A 57 -5.38 22.76 6.28
CA GLU A 57 -4.12 23.50 6.41
C GLU A 57 -2.91 22.56 6.38
N SER A 58 -2.87 21.54 7.25
CA SER A 58 -1.72 20.62 7.29
C SER A 58 -1.67 19.70 6.06
N TRP A 59 -2.81 19.40 5.43
CA TRP A 59 -2.82 18.74 4.12
C TRP A 59 -2.11 19.59 3.06
N ILE A 60 -2.47 20.87 2.94
CA ILE A 60 -1.84 21.80 1.98
C ILE A 60 -0.33 21.92 2.25
N GLU A 61 0.08 22.02 3.52
CA GLU A 61 1.49 22.07 3.90
C GLU A 61 2.25 20.80 3.49
N LEU A 62 1.69 19.62 3.78
CA LEU A 62 2.29 18.34 3.39
C LEU A 62 2.45 18.22 1.86
N ILE A 63 1.43 18.60 1.10
CA ILE A 63 1.50 18.56 -0.38
C ILE A 63 2.47 19.61 -0.91
N ARG A 64 2.59 20.80 -0.29
CA ARG A 64 3.58 21.81 -0.70
C ARG A 64 5.00 21.32 -0.45
N ASP A 65 5.23 20.66 0.67
CA ASP A 65 6.52 20.07 1.00
C ASP A 65 6.90 19.01 -0.04
N PHE A 66 5.98 18.08 -0.34
CA PHE A 66 6.12 17.10 -1.41
C PHE A 66 6.42 17.76 -2.77
N PHE A 67 5.61 18.74 -3.18
CA PHE A 67 5.75 19.41 -4.47
C PHE A 67 7.09 20.15 -4.64
N SER A 68 7.65 20.66 -3.54
CA SER A 68 8.87 21.44 -3.55
C SER A 68 10.15 20.61 -3.42
N ARG A 69 10.14 19.54 -2.61
CA ARG A 69 11.30 18.68 -2.34
C ARG A 69 11.39 17.50 -3.27
N HIS A 70 10.26 16.84 -3.53
CA HIS A 70 10.27 15.59 -4.27
C HIS A 70 10.48 15.86 -5.76
N HIS A 71 11.54 15.27 -6.30
CA HIS A 71 11.76 15.28 -7.73
C HIS A 71 11.06 14.10 -8.37
N SER A 72 9.79 14.29 -8.75
CA SER A 72 9.06 13.26 -9.51
C SER A 72 9.86 12.81 -10.72
N ASN A 73 10.15 11.52 -10.75
CA ASN A 73 10.92 10.88 -11.81
C ASN A 73 9.99 10.29 -12.87
N SER A 74 8.70 10.16 -12.55
CA SER A 74 7.68 9.67 -13.45
C SER A 74 6.72 10.75 -13.95
N PRO A 75 6.33 10.71 -15.24
CA PRO A 75 5.20 11.49 -15.75
C PRO A 75 3.84 10.84 -15.46
N TYR A 76 3.78 9.61 -14.92
CA TYR A 76 2.54 8.86 -14.75
C TYR A 76 1.88 9.12 -13.39
N PHE A 77 0.60 9.51 -13.42
CA PHE A 77 -0.18 9.82 -12.21
C PHE A 77 -0.35 8.64 -11.24
N SER A 78 -0.38 7.40 -11.75
CA SER A 78 -0.43 6.20 -10.90
C SER A 78 0.83 6.02 -10.05
N GLU A 79 1.98 6.48 -10.55
CA GLU A 79 3.27 6.42 -9.86
C GLU A 79 3.40 7.55 -8.83
N MET A 80 2.65 8.65 -8.98
CA MET A 80 2.68 9.78 -8.04
C MET A 80 2.23 9.43 -6.62
N SER A 81 1.30 8.46 -6.47
CA SER A 81 0.87 8.03 -5.13
C SER A 81 1.96 7.24 -4.42
N GLN A 82 2.72 6.43 -5.16
CA GLN A 82 3.88 5.71 -4.63
C GLN A 82 5.02 6.67 -4.31
N GLU A 83 5.29 7.64 -5.20
CA GLU A 83 6.26 8.71 -4.97
C GLU A 83 5.92 9.52 -3.71
N PHE A 84 4.64 9.83 -3.49
CA PHE A 84 4.18 10.51 -2.27
C PHE A 84 4.46 9.69 -1.00
N ILE A 85 4.15 8.39 -1.00
CA ILE A 85 4.47 7.49 0.12
C ILE A 85 5.99 7.44 0.36
N ALA A 86 6.78 7.30 -0.70
CA ALA A 86 8.24 7.28 -0.61
C ALA A 86 8.80 8.60 -0.05
N PHE A 87 8.24 9.73 -0.46
CA PHE A 87 8.55 11.04 0.10
C PHE A 87 8.24 11.10 1.59
N CYS A 88 7.04 10.68 2.01
CA CYS A 88 6.65 10.65 3.42
C CYS A 88 7.59 9.77 4.26
N GLN A 89 8.10 8.68 3.68
CA GLN A 89 9.00 7.75 4.36
C GLN A 89 10.46 8.25 4.46
N SER A 90 10.96 8.96 3.45
CA SER A 90 12.42 9.18 3.29
C SER A 90 12.88 10.64 3.21
N GLU A 91 12.00 11.57 2.80
CA GLU A 91 12.34 12.98 2.63
C GLU A 91 11.64 13.87 3.67
N ARG A 92 10.38 13.53 3.98
CA ARG A 92 9.58 14.25 4.98
C ARG A 92 10.19 14.13 6.37
N CYS A 93 10.81 13.00 6.73
CA CYS A 93 11.43 12.83 8.05
C CYS A 93 12.49 13.91 8.37
N ASP A 94 13.14 14.47 7.34
CA ASP A 94 14.15 15.53 7.49
C ASP A 94 13.56 16.95 7.53
N SER A 95 12.24 17.10 7.30
CA SER A 95 11.53 18.37 7.42
C SER A 95 11.32 18.71 8.91
N PRO A 96 11.50 19.97 9.34
CA PRO A 96 11.12 20.43 10.67
C PRO A 96 9.64 20.18 11.03
N GLU A 97 8.78 20.24 10.02
CA GLU A 97 7.32 20.05 10.12
C GLU A 97 6.95 18.59 10.43
N SER A 98 7.85 17.62 10.18
CA SER A 98 7.61 16.19 10.44
C SER A 98 7.36 15.84 11.90
N LYS A 99 7.77 16.72 12.82
CA LYS A 99 7.52 16.55 14.26
C LYS A 99 6.05 16.59 14.64
N ASN A 100 5.21 17.18 13.78
CA ASN A 100 3.77 17.27 13.97
C ASN A 100 3.02 16.19 13.19
N ASP A 101 3.71 15.36 12.42
CA ASP A 101 3.08 14.30 11.65
C ASP A 101 2.60 13.17 12.59
N PHE A 102 1.50 12.52 12.21
CA PHE A 102 1.03 11.35 12.94
C PHE A 102 2.05 10.21 12.82
N PRO A 103 2.27 9.41 13.88
CA PRO A 103 3.27 8.34 13.85
C PRO A 103 2.92 7.23 12.84
N PHE A 104 1.65 7.10 12.48
CA PHE A 104 1.14 6.15 11.49
C PHE A 104 1.00 6.73 10.08
N LEU A 105 1.46 7.97 9.82
CA LEU A 105 1.19 8.69 8.55
C LEU A 105 1.57 7.86 7.32
N VAL A 106 2.77 7.28 7.32
CA VAL A 106 3.27 6.47 6.20
C VAL A 106 2.49 5.15 6.08
N GLU A 107 2.19 4.50 7.21
CA GLU A 107 1.42 3.25 7.24
C GLU A 107 -0.01 3.46 6.70
N LEU A 108 -0.66 4.56 7.09
CA LEU A 108 -1.98 4.94 6.60
C LEU A 108 -1.96 5.26 5.11
N ALA A 109 -0.99 6.07 4.66
CA ALA A 109 -0.85 6.38 3.23
C ALA A 109 -0.65 5.09 2.41
N HIS A 110 0.21 4.19 2.87
CA HIS A 110 0.39 2.88 2.23
C HIS A 110 -0.94 2.11 2.18
N TYR A 111 -1.66 2.03 3.31
CA TYR A 111 -2.94 1.34 3.41
C TYR A 111 -3.99 1.85 2.41
N GLU A 112 -4.20 3.16 2.31
CA GLU A 112 -5.16 3.71 1.35
C GLU A 112 -4.74 3.42 -0.11
N TRP A 113 -3.44 3.54 -0.41
CA TRP A 113 -2.91 3.21 -1.74
C TRP A 113 -3.08 1.74 -2.12
N THR A 114 -3.02 0.83 -1.14
CA THR A 114 -3.20 -0.60 -1.41
C THR A 114 -4.57 -0.93 -2.00
N GLU A 115 -5.61 -0.16 -1.65
CA GLU A 115 -6.95 -0.32 -2.21
C GLU A 115 -6.94 -0.09 -3.72
N LEU A 116 -6.37 1.04 -4.14
CA LEU A 116 -6.28 1.45 -5.53
C LEU A 116 -5.48 0.43 -6.35
N VAL A 117 -4.31 0.03 -5.87
CA VAL A 117 -3.44 -0.90 -6.61
C VAL A 117 -4.04 -2.30 -6.69
N THR A 118 -4.72 -2.75 -5.63
CA THR A 118 -5.44 -4.01 -5.66
C THR A 118 -6.62 -3.97 -6.64
N ALA A 119 -7.32 -2.84 -6.73
CA ALA A 119 -8.44 -2.66 -7.67
C ALA A 119 -7.99 -2.77 -9.13
N ILE A 120 -6.79 -2.30 -9.48
CA ILE A 120 -6.28 -2.27 -10.85
C ILE A 120 -5.25 -3.37 -11.17
N ALA A 121 -4.93 -4.24 -10.21
CA ALA A 121 -3.96 -5.31 -10.41
C ALA A 121 -4.37 -6.23 -11.58
N GLU A 122 -3.39 -6.71 -12.35
CA GLU A 122 -3.64 -7.67 -13.42
C GLU A 122 -3.99 -9.04 -12.83
N ASP A 123 -5.00 -9.68 -13.40
CA ASP A 123 -5.39 -11.03 -12.99
C ASP A 123 -4.32 -12.05 -13.37
N ASP A 124 -4.14 -13.03 -12.49
CA ASP A 124 -3.34 -14.20 -12.78
C ASP A 124 -4.01 -15.07 -13.86
N ASP A 125 -3.19 -15.78 -14.65
CA ASP A 125 -3.67 -16.90 -15.45
C ASP A 125 -3.98 -18.08 -14.51
N ILE A 126 -5.21 -18.10 -14.00
CA ILE A 126 -5.69 -19.07 -13.02
C ILE A 126 -6.40 -20.24 -13.68
N SER A 127 -6.15 -21.44 -13.14
CA SER A 127 -6.93 -22.61 -13.52
C SER A 127 -8.38 -22.45 -13.05
N GLN A 128 -9.34 -22.60 -13.97
CA GLN A 128 -10.77 -22.62 -13.64
C GLN A 128 -11.21 -23.91 -12.94
N VAL A 129 -10.30 -24.87 -12.71
CA VAL A 129 -10.61 -26.12 -12.02
C VAL A 129 -10.80 -25.84 -10.53
N ALA A 130 -11.95 -26.27 -9.99
CA ALA A 130 -12.24 -26.14 -8.57
C ALA A 130 -11.18 -26.84 -7.70
N ILE A 131 -10.73 -26.16 -6.65
CA ILE A 131 -9.78 -26.68 -5.67
C ILE A 131 -10.54 -27.61 -4.69
N ALA A 132 -10.69 -28.88 -5.06
CA ALA A 132 -11.42 -29.87 -4.26
C ALA A 132 -10.62 -30.41 -3.07
N ASP A 133 -9.29 -30.51 -3.21
CA ASP A 133 -8.37 -30.96 -2.14
C ASP A 133 -7.21 -29.95 -1.99
N PRO A 134 -7.41 -28.87 -1.21
CA PRO A 134 -6.41 -27.81 -1.05
C PRO A 134 -5.05 -28.31 -0.55
N LEU A 135 -5.03 -29.36 0.29
CA LEU A 135 -3.82 -29.85 0.95
C LEU A 135 -2.83 -30.48 -0.03
N ASN A 136 -3.36 -31.20 -1.03
CA ASN A 136 -2.55 -31.91 -2.00
C ASN A 136 -2.24 -31.11 -3.27
N GLN A 137 -2.74 -29.88 -3.35
CA GLN A 137 -2.48 -28.95 -4.44
C GLN A 137 -1.35 -27.97 -4.09
N THR A 138 -0.74 -27.43 -5.14
CA THR A 138 0.18 -26.30 -5.05
C THR A 138 -0.63 -25.04 -5.27
N LEU A 139 -0.82 -24.27 -4.19
CA LEU A 139 -1.53 -23.00 -4.21
C LEU A 139 -0.53 -21.86 -4.04
N THR A 140 -0.90 -20.68 -4.50
CA THR A 140 -0.14 -19.45 -4.32
C THR A 140 -1.09 -18.29 -4.03
N LEU A 141 -0.52 -17.19 -3.55
CA LEU A 141 -1.26 -15.96 -3.38
C LEU A 141 -1.64 -15.38 -4.76
N ALA A 142 -2.88 -14.92 -4.89
CA ALA A 142 -3.30 -14.19 -6.08
C ALA A 142 -2.49 -12.90 -6.27
N SER A 143 -2.25 -12.49 -7.52
CA SER A 143 -1.65 -11.19 -7.88
C SER A 143 -2.49 -10.02 -7.39
N THR A 144 -3.78 -10.27 -7.19
CA THR A 144 -4.79 -9.34 -6.69
C THR A 144 -4.99 -9.43 -5.17
N ALA A 145 -4.07 -10.06 -4.43
CA ALA A 145 -4.08 -10.11 -2.98
C ALA A 145 -2.73 -9.70 -2.41
N MET A 146 -2.75 -9.02 -1.26
CA MET A 146 -1.55 -8.52 -0.59
C MET A 146 -1.67 -8.68 0.93
N PRO A 147 -0.86 -9.55 1.55
CA PRO A 147 -0.72 -9.59 3.00
C PRO A 147 0.09 -8.38 3.48
N LEU A 148 -0.45 -7.66 4.47
CA LEU A 148 0.12 -6.43 5.00
C LEU A 148 0.29 -6.55 6.52
N GLY A 149 1.38 -5.97 7.03
CA GLY A 149 1.66 -5.84 8.45
C GLY A 149 1.95 -4.39 8.79
N TYR A 150 1.26 -3.88 9.80
CA TYR A 150 1.35 -2.50 10.26
C TYR A 150 1.58 -2.46 11.76
N THR A 151 2.34 -1.48 12.23
CA THR A 151 2.47 -1.22 13.66
C THR A 151 1.15 -0.73 14.23
N TYR A 152 0.52 0.20 13.51
CA TYR A 152 -0.73 0.83 13.91
C TYR A 152 -1.94 0.16 13.25
N PRO A 153 -3.12 0.20 13.89
CA PRO A 153 -4.36 -0.33 13.33
C PRO A 153 -4.93 0.62 12.26
N VAL A 154 -4.23 0.73 11.13
CA VAL A 154 -4.52 1.71 10.08
C VAL A 154 -5.96 1.66 9.56
N HIS A 155 -6.54 0.47 9.47
CA HIS A 155 -7.94 0.23 9.08
C HIS A 155 -8.99 0.78 10.07
N LYS A 156 -8.58 1.20 11.27
CA LYS A 156 -9.45 1.84 12.27
C LYS A 156 -9.26 3.35 12.34
N ILE A 157 -8.24 3.90 11.67
CA ILE A 157 -7.92 5.33 11.76
C ILE A 157 -9.06 6.15 11.19
N SER A 158 -9.46 7.16 11.96
CA SER A 158 -10.50 8.11 11.60
C SER A 158 -10.31 9.39 12.42
N PRO A 159 -11.05 10.47 12.14
CA PRO A 159 -11.01 11.67 13.00
C PRO A 159 -11.32 11.39 14.47
N ASP A 160 -12.07 10.32 14.77
CA ASP A 160 -12.44 9.93 16.13
C ASP A 160 -11.44 8.94 16.77
N PHE A 161 -10.47 8.43 16.00
CA PHE A 161 -9.47 7.46 16.48
C PHE A 161 -8.10 7.72 15.85
N LEU A 162 -7.24 8.42 16.61
CA LEU A 162 -5.90 8.84 16.22
C LEU A 162 -4.89 8.36 17.29
N PRO A 163 -4.39 7.12 17.21
CA PRO A 163 -3.46 6.59 18.20
C PRO A 163 -2.13 7.36 18.18
N THR A 164 -1.66 7.78 19.36
CA THR A 164 -0.38 8.48 19.52
C THR A 164 0.74 7.57 20.03
N GLU A 165 0.39 6.38 20.52
CA GLU A 165 1.32 5.38 21.03
C GLU A 165 1.20 4.08 20.23
N GLU A 166 2.31 3.35 20.12
CA GLU A 166 2.33 2.04 19.49
C GLU A 166 1.46 1.05 20.27
N PRO A 167 0.56 0.32 19.61
CA PRO A 167 -0.19 -0.76 20.26
C PRO A 167 0.73 -1.90 20.73
N GLU A 168 0.27 -2.68 21.71
CA GLU A 168 1.01 -3.87 22.18
C GLU A 168 1.22 -4.93 21.09
N GLN A 169 0.32 -4.98 20.09
CA GLN A 169 0.35 -5.97 19.02
C GLN A 169 0.20 -5.27 17.66
N PRO A 170 1.01 -5.66 16.67
CA PRO A 170 0.86 -5.15 15.31
C PRO A 170 -0.46 -5.62 14.69
N THR A 171 -0.90 -4.89 13.67
CA THR A 171 -2.09 -5.20 12.89
C THR A 171 -1.69 -5.94 11.61
N PHE A 172 -2.32 -7.08 11.35
CA PHE A 172 -2.13 -7.83 10.10
C PHE A 172 -3.39 -7.80 9.26
N LEU A 173 -3.27 -7.37 8.01
CA LEU A 173 -4.38 -7.26 7.08
C LEU A 173 -4.09 -8.07 5.81
N VAL A 174 -5.15 -8.36 5.06
CA VAL A 174 -5.07 -8.77 3.67
C VAL A 174 -5.98 -7.86 2.88
N VAL A 175 -5.42 -7.21 1.87
CA VAL A 175 -6.19 -6.47 0.88
C VAL A 175 -6.26 -7.34 -0.36
N TYR A 176 -7.46 -7.57 -0.87
CA TYR A 176 -7.66 -8.51 -1.96
C TYR A 176 -8.81 -8.09 -2.87
N ARG A 177 -8.74 -8.45 -4.15
CA ARG A 177 -9.88 -8.37 -5.08
C ARG A 177 -10.60 -9.70 -5.09
N ASP A 178 -11.89 -9.70 -4.77
CA ASP A 178 -12.70 -10.90 -4.73
C ASP A 178 -13.12 -11.38 -6.13
N THR A 179 -13.82 -12.52 -6.19
CA THR A 179 -14.31 -13.13 -7.45
C THR A 179 -15.39 -12.31 -8.18
N LYS A 180 -15.81 -11.16 -7.63
CA LYS A 180 -16.76 -10.20 -8.21
C LYS A 180 -16.08 -8.86 -8.51
N ASP A 181 -14.76 -8.84 -8.57
CA ASP A 181 -13.93 -7.66 -8.82
C ASP A 181 -14.11 -6.55 -7.77
N GLN A 182 -14.46 -6.91 -6.54
CA GLN A 182 -14.56 -5.96 -5.42
C GLN A 182 -13.34 -6.06 -4.52
N VAL A 183 -12.76 -4.91 -4.16
CA VAL A 183 -11.69 -4.87 -3.16
C VAL A 183 -12.28 -5.12 -1.78
N GLY A 184 -11.65 -6.02 -1.04
CA GLY A 184 -11.99 -6.38 0.33
C GLY A 184 -10.78 -6.27 1.24
N PHE A 185 -11.08 -6.06 2.53
CA PHE A 185 -10.10 -6.00 3.61
C PHE A 185 -10.43 -7.06 4.64
N LEU A 186 -9.42 -7.81 5.06
CA LEU A 186 -9.57 -8.83 6.09
C LEU A 186 -8.47 -8.67 7.15
N GLU A 187 -8.87 -8.45 8.40
CA GLU A 187 -7.95 -8.53 9.53
C GLU A 187 -7.62 -10.00 9.81
N THR A 188 -6.33 -10.28 10.03
CA THR A 188 -5.79 -11.62 10.24
C THR A 188 -4.96 -11.67 11.51
N ASN A 189 -4.72 -12.89 12.01
CA ASN A 189 -3.78 -13.09 13.12
C ASN A 189 -2.35 -13.32 12.59
N PRO A 190 -1.32 -13.23 13.45
CA PRO A 190 0.08 -13.37 13.03
C PRO A 190 0.36 -14.69 12.28
N THR A 191 -0.25 -15.80 12.72
CA THR A 191 -0.06 -17.11 12.10
C THR A 191 -0.63 -17.17 10.68
N SER A 192 -1.81 -16.58 10.46
CA SER A 192 -2.45 -16.52 9.14
C SER A 192 -1.69 -15.59 8.20
N HIS A 193 -1.15 -14.49 8.72
CA HIS A 193 -0.28 -13.60 7.96
C HIS A 193 1.00 -14.32 7.51
N GLN A 194 1.68 -15.04 8.41
CA GLN A 194 2.85 -15.85 8.04
C GLN A 194 2.53 -16.92 6.99
N LEU A 195 1.36 -17.56 7.09
CA LEU A 195 0.90 -18.51 6.08
C LEU A 195 0.76 -17.85 4.70
N LEU A 196 0.22 -16.64 4.63
CA LEU A 196 0.08 -15.91 3.37
C LEU A 196 1.43 -15.52 2.78
N LEU A 197 2.39 -15.09 3.60
CA LEU A 197 3.76 -14.81 3.13
C LEU A 197 4.40 -16.05 2.50
N LEU A 198 4.21 -17.23 3.10
CA LEU A 198 4.68 -18.49 2.52
C LEU A 198 4.01 -18.78 1.17
N PHE A 199 2.72 -18.47 1.00
CA PHE A 199 2.03 -18.62 -0.29
C PHE A 199 2.51 -17.62 -1.35
N THR A 200 2.88 -16.41 -0.96
CA THR A 200 3.51 -15.41 -1.85
C THR A 200 4.80 -15.96 -2.47
N GLU A 201 5.61 -16.63 -1.65
CA GLU A 201 6.89 -17.22 -2.08
C GLU A 201 6.72 -18.57 -2.81
N ASN A 202 5.54 -19.21 -2.70
CA ASN A 202 5.26 -20.54 -3.24
C ASN A 202 4.94 -20.53 -4.74
N THR A 203 5.88 -20.07 -5.57
CA THR A 203 5.72 -19.92 -7.02
C THR A 203 6.79 -20.66 -7.82
N GLY A 204 6.49 -20.96 -9.09
CA GLY A 204 7.42 -21.57 -10.05
C GLY A 204 7.93 -22.97 -9.63
N ASN A 205 9.17 -23.29 -10.03
CA ASN A 205 9.77 -24.62 -9.82
C ASN A 205 10.04 -24.99 -8.35
N LYS A 206 9.95 -24.03 -7.42
CA LYS A 206 10.13 -24.26 -5.98
C LYS A 206 8.80 -24.49 -5.26
N ALA A 207 7.68 -24.36 -5.95
CA ALA A 207 6.38 -24.43 -5.32
C ALA A 207 6.10 -25.85 -4.79
N ILE A 208 5.70 -25.93 -3.53
CA ILE A 208 5.37 -27.17 -2.83
C ILE A 208 3.87 -27.25 -2.55
N LYS A 209 3.42 -28.47 -2.21
CA LYS A 209 2.03 -28.70 -1.80
C LYS A 209 1.71 -27.95 -0.51
N THR A 210 0.48 -27.46 -0.42
CA THR A 210 -0.07 -26.74 0.74
C THR A 210 0.15 -27.48 2.07
N ILE A 211 0.02 -28.80 2.10
CA ILE A 211 0.26 -29.59 3.32
C ILE A 211 1.68 -29.42 3.87
N ASN A 212 2.68 -29.22 3.01
CA ASN A 212 4.06 -29.03 3.44
C ASN A 212 4.26 -27.63 4.02
N LEU A 213 3.63 -26.60 3.46
CA LEU A 213 3.62 -25.25 4.03
C LEU A 213 3.02 -25.26 5.46
N LEU A 214 1.88 -25.93 5.65
CA LEU A 214 1.26 -26.06 6.97
C LEU A 214 2.15 -26.81 7.98
N LYS A 215 2.86 -27.84 7.52
CA LYS A 215 3.83 -28.56 8.36
C LYS A 215 5.00 -27.67 8.77
N ASP A 216 5.46 -26.79 7.88
CA ASP A 216 6.56 -25.88 8.18
C ASP A 216 6.13 -24.81 9.20
N ILE A 217 4.91 -24.28 9.12
CA ILE A 217 4.34 -23.42 10.16
C ILE A 217 4.22 -24.15 11.49
N ALA A 218 3.66 -25.38 11.49
CA ALA A 218 3.49 -26.14 12.72
C ALA A 218 4.83 -26.40 13.45
N LYS A 219 5.91 -26.63 12.69
CA LYS A 219 7.28 -26.74 13.22
C LYS A 219 7.78 -25.42 13.79
N GLN A 220 7.61 -24.31 13.06
CA GLN A 220 8.06 -22.97 13.51
C GLN A 220 7.36 -22.54 14.80
N MET A 221 6.07 -22.86 14.94
CA MET A 221 5.29 -22.58 16.15
C MET A 221 5.68 -23.46 17.35
N ASN A 222 6.47 -24.51 17.13
CA ASN A 222 6.77 -25.54 18.13
C ASN A 222 5.50 -26.05 18.85
N HIS A 223 4.39 -26.17 18.12
CA HIS A 223 3.08 -26.44 18.70
C HIS A 223 3.03 -27.88 19.22
N PRO A 224 2.53 -28.13 20.45
CA PRO A 224 2.51 -29.48 21.04
C PRO A 224 1.65 -30.47 20.26
N ASN A 225 0.73 -29.99 19.42
CA ASN A 225 -0.09 -30.79 18.52
C ASN A 225 -0.07 -30.23 17.08
N PRO A 226 0.86 -30.68 16.22
CA PRO A 226 0.95 -30.23 14.84
C PRO A 226 -0.31 -30.47 14.00
N ASP A 227 -1.06 -31.53 14.29
CA ASP A 227 -2.27 -31.88 13.52
C ASP A 227 -3.40 -30.85 13.73
N THR A 228 -3.45 -30.22 14.91
CA THR A 228 -4.40 -29.11 15.17
C THR A 228 -4.08 -27.89 14.32
N VAL A 229 -2.79 -27.57 14.14
CA VAL A 229 -2.35 -26.46 13.27
C VAL A 229 -2.72 -26.74 11.82
N ILE A 230 -2.54 -27.98 11.35
CA ILE A 230 -2.89 -28.38 9.98
C ILE A 230 -4.41 -28.29 9.76
N GLN A 231 -5.23 -28.78 10.69
CA GLN A 231 -6.68 -28.71 10.59
C GLN A 231 -7.20 -27.27 10.62
N GLY A 232 -6.72 -26.46 11.57
CA GLY A 232 -7.08 -25.03 11.65
C GLY A 232 -6.64 -24.26 10.41
N GLY A 233 -5.42 -24.52 9.93
CA GLY A 233 -4.90 -23.93 8.70
C GLY A 233 -5.72 -24.29 7.47
N LEU A 234 -6.22 -25.53 7.36
CA LEU A 234 -7.08 -25.94 6.24
C LEU A 234 -8.38 -25.14 6.17
N GLU A 235 -9.03 -24.87 7.30
CA GLU A 235 -10.28 -24.07 7.31
C GLU A 235 -10.02 -22.62 6.87
N ILE A 236 -8.90 -22.03 7.30
CA ILE A 236 -8.47 -20.69 6.87
C ILE A 236 -8.17 -20.68 5.36
N ILE A 237 -7.46 -21.69 4.86
CA ILE A 237 -7.13 -21.82 3.43
C ILE A 237 -8.41 -21.94 2.58
N LYS A 238 -9.41 -22.70 3.03
CA LYS A 238 -10.70 -22.78 2.33
C LYS A 238 -11.40 -21.43 2.25
N ASP A 239 -11.38 -20.65 3.32
CA ASP A 239 -11.94 -19.29 3.31
C ASP A 239 -11.18 -18.37 2.34
N PHE A 240 -9.85 -18.43 2.35
CA PHE A 240 -9.01 -17.66 1.42
C PHE A 240 -9.24 -18.04 -0.04
N ILE A 241 -9.40 -19.33 -0.35
CA ILE A 241 -9.77 -19.79 -1.70
C ILE A 241 -11.13 -19.21 -2.10
N LYS A 242 -12.14 -19.28 -1.21
CA LYS A 242 -13.48 -18.75 -1.48
C LYS A 242 -13.47 -17.24 -1.76
N ARG A 243 -12.56 -16.51 -1.12
CA ARG A 243 -12.36 -15.06 -1.29
C ARG A 243 -11.53 -14.70 -2.53
N GLY A 244 -10.91 -15.67 -3.20
CA GLY A 244 -9.99 -15.41 -4.31
C GLY A 244 -8.57 -15.01 -3.87
N ILE A 245 -8.25 -15.10 -2.57
CA ILE A 245 -6.93 -14.75 -2.02
C ILE A 245 -5.89 -15.81 -2.39
N LEU A 246 -6.28 -17.09 -2.37
CA LEU A 246 -5.43 -18.21 -2.77
C LEU A 246 -5.97 -18.86 -4.03
N VAL A 247 -5.07 -19.07 -4.99
CA VAL A 247 -5.41 -19.55 -6.33
C VAL A 247 -4.45 -20.65 -6.78
N HIS A 248 -4.84 -21.35 -7.86
CA HIS A 248 -3.96 -22.23 -8.61
C HIS A 248 -3.53 -21.53 -9.89
N ARG A 249 -2.28 -21.02 -9.93
CA ARG A 249 -1.71 -20.44 -11.15
C ARG A 249 -1.36 -21.54 -12.16
N VAL A 250 -1.69 -21.30 -13.43
CA VAL A 250 -1.19 -22.09 -14.54
C VAL A 250 0.23 -21.61 -14.84
N ASN A 251 1.19 -22.54 -14.83
CA ASN A 251 2.58 -22.24 -15.22
C ASN A 251 2.70 -21.99 -16.73
#